data_AF-A0A7L0YWN0-F1
#
_entry.id   AF-A0A7L0YWN0-F1
#
_cell.length_a   1.000
_cell.length_b   1.000
_cell.length_c   1.000
_cell.angle_alpha   90.00
_cell.angle_beta   90.00
_cell.angle_gamma   90.00
#
_symmetry.space_group_name_H-M   'P 1'
#
loop_
_entity.id
_entity.type
_entity.pdbx_description
1 polymer ?
#
loop_
_entity_poly.entity_id
_entity_poly.type
_entity_poly.pdbx_seq_one_letter_code
_entity_poly.pdbx_strand_id
1 'polypeptide(L)'
;IHSFCKKDDHNKENLFNSINYDVAAKKRKKDLLNNKAKTQYFHQEKWIYVHKGSTKERHGYCTLGEAFNRLDFSSAILDSRRFNYVVRLLELIAKSQLTSLSGIAQKNYMNILEKVVQKVLEDQQNIRLIRELLQTLYTSLCTLVQRVGKSVLVGNINMWVHRMESILHWQQQLNNIQITRPAFKGTTLTDLPLCLQLNIMQRLSDGRDLVSLGQVAPDLQVLSEDRLLWKKLCQYHFTDRQIRKRLILSDKGQLDWKKMYFKLIRCYPRKEQYGDTLQLCRHCHILSWKGTDHPCTANNPETCSTSLSPQEFINLFRF
;
A
#
# COMPACT_ATOMS: atom_id res chain seq x y z
N ILE A 1 18.32 8.79 74.18
CA ILE A 1 19.36 9.25 73.22
C ILE A 1 18.77 9.12 71.83
N HIS A 2 18.75 10.23 71.09
CA HIS A 2 17.84 10.53 69.99
C HIS A 2 18.20 9.79 68.70
N SER A 3 17.18 9.22 68.06
CA SER A 3 17.17 8.78 66.67
C SER A 3 17.21 10.00 65.75
N PHE A 4 18.24 10.09 64.89
CA PHE A 4 18.29 10.96 63.73
C PHE A 4 19.30 10.37 62.74
N CYS A 5 18.83 9.69 61.69
CA CYS A 5 19.42 9.70 60.34
C CYS A 5 18.68 8.72 59.40
N LYS A 6 17.41 9.00 59.02
CA LYS A 6 16.71 8.28 57.92
C LYS A 6 15.59 9.13 57.25
N LYS A 7 15.70 10.46 57.23
CA LYS A 7 14.65 11.32 56.62
C LYS A 7 15.06 12.06 55.34
N ASP A 8 16.34 12.09 54.96
CA ASP A 8 16.79 12.93 53.84
C ASP A 8 16.91 12.22 52.48
N ASP A 9 16.93 10.89 52.42
CA ASP A 9 17.05 10.16 51.14
C ASP A 9 15.71 9.98 50.43
N HIS A 10 14.61 9.72 51.17
CA HIS A 10 13.28 9.60 50.57
C HIS A 10 12.75 10.91 49.96
N ASN A 11 13.19 12.07 50.47
CA ASN A 11 12.71 13.36 49.96
C ASN A 11 13.40 13.73 48.64
N LYS A 12 14.66 13.31 48.43
CA LYS A 12 15.39 13.50 47.16
C LYS A 12 14.84 12.60 46.06
N GLU A 13 14.55 11.34 46.35
CA GLU A 13 13.92 10.42 45.38
C GLU A 13 12.54 10.90 44.93
N ASN A 14 11.72 11.43 45.86
CA ASN A 14 10.42 11.99 45.54
C ASN A 14 10.51 13.27 44.70
N LEU A 15 11.54 14.11 44.92
CA LEU A 15 11.78 15.30 44.10
C LEU A 15 12.24 14.93 42.68
N PHE A 16 13.14 13.95 42.53
CA PHE A 16 13.57 13.43 41.23
C PHE A 16 12.42 12.74 40.47
N ASN A 17 11.57 11.99 41.17
CA ASN A 17 10.40 11.37 40.57
C ASN A 17 9.34 12.39 40.17
N SER A 18 9.12 13.43 40.97
CA SER A 18 8.25 14.58 40.63
C SER A 18 8.75 15.33 39.39
N ILE A 19 10.05 15.63 39.32
CA ILE A 19 10.67 16.28 38.15
C ILE A 19 10.57 15.38 36.91
N ASN A 20 10.80 14.08 37.03
CA ASN A 20 10.66 13.14 35.91
C ASN A 20 9.20 12.98 35.45
N TYR A 21 8.25 13.00 36.37
CA TYR A 21 6.82 12.97 36.03
C TYR A 21 6.40 14.25 35.31
N ASP A 22 6.90 15.41 35.78
CA ASP A 22 6.59 16.72 35.20
C ASP A 22 7.28 16.92 33.84
N VAL A 23 8.49 16.37 33.64
CA VAL A 23 9.16 16.32 32.33
C VAL A 23 8.45 15.34 31.38
N ALA A 24 7.99 14.19 31.86
CA ALA A 24 7.20 13.24 31.06
C ALA A 24 5.82 13.82 30.70
N ALA A 25 5.18 14.54 31.61
CA ALA A 25 3.91 15.23 31.38
C ALA A 25 4.08 16.40 30.40
N LYS A 26 5.15 17.22 30.54
CA LYS A 26 5.52 18.28 29.60
C LYS A 26 5.89 17.73 28.23
N LYS A 27 6.56 16.58 28.14
CA LYS A 27 6.84 15.86 26.88
C LYS A 27 5.56 15.35 26.23
N ARG A 28 4.66 14.70 26.99
CA ARG A 28 3.34 14.26 26.49
C ARG A 28 2.50 15.44 26.02
N LYS A 29 2.51 16.57 26.75
CA LYS A 29 1.78 17.80 26.38
C LYS A 29 2.38 18.47 25.14
N LYS A 30 3.72 18.47 25.00
CA LYS A 30 4.42 18.89 23.78
C LYS A 30 4.10 17.98 22.60
N ASP A 31 4.05 16.67 22.78
CA ASP A 31 3.71 15.68 21.75
C ASP A 31 2.23 15.79 21.33
N LEU A 32 1.32 16.10 22.26
CA LEU A 32 -0.08 16.42 22.00
C LEU A 32 -0.27 17.74 21.25
N LEU A 33 0.49 18.78 21.60
CA LEU A 33 0.50 20.06 20.88
C LEU A 33 1.11 19.90 19.47
N ASN A 34 2.15 19.08 19.33
CA ASN A 34 2.73 18.70 18.03
C ASN A 34 1.76 17.83 17.21
N ASN A 35 0.86 17.10 17.88
CA ASN A 35 -0.26 16.38 17.25
C ASN A 35 -1.44 17.27 16.86
N LYS A 36 -1.58 18.48 17.41
CA LYS A 36 -2.55 19.49 16.95
C LYS A 36 -1.96 20.45 15.89
N ALA A 37 -0.63 20.65 15.89
CA ALA A 37 0.09 21.30 14.79
C ALA A 37 0.30 20.39 13.56
N LYS A 38 -0.18 19.13 13.63
CA LYS A 38 0.10 18.02 12.70
C LYS A 38 -0.56 18.13 11.31
N THR A 39 -1.31 19.19 11.03
CA THR A 39 -2.02 19.39 9.75
C THR A 39 -1.37 20.44 8.84
N GLN A 40 -0.37 21.19 9.31
CA GLN A 40 0.01 22.47 8.67
C GLN A 40 1.28 22.43 7.78
N TYR A 41 1.89 21.28 7.53
CA TYR A 41 3.17 21.20 6.78
C TYR A 41 3.24 20.24 5.58
N PHE A 42 2.12 19.64 5.16
CA PHE A 42 2.08 18.96 3.87
C PHE A 42 1.37 19.88 2.89
N HIS A 43 2.12 20.76 2.23
CA HIS A 43 1.63 21.46 1.06
C HIS A 43 1.34 20.39 0.00
N GLN A 44 0.07 20.02 -0.15
CA GLN A 44 -0.39 19.01 -1.08
C GLN A 44 -0.45 19.64 -2.46
N GLU A 45 0.57 19.37 -3.26
CA GLU A 45 0.65 19.90 -4.61
C GLU A 45 -0.13 18.97 -5.55
N LYS A 46 -0.99 19.55 -6.38
CA LYS A 46 -1.72 18.82 -7.43
C LYS A 46 -0.76 18.17 -8.43
N TRP A 47 0.42 18.74 -8.57
CA TRP A 47 1.48 18.32 -9.49
C TRP A 47 2.83 18.77 -8.96
N ILE A 48 3.91 18.10 -9.34
CA ILE A 48 5.27 18.42 -8.89
C ILE A 48 6.26 18.47 -10.06
N TYR A 49 7.31 19.30 -9.99
CA TYR A 49 8.40 19.27 -10.97
C TYR A 49 9.42 18.17 -10.65
N VAL A 50 9.73 17.32 -11.62
CA VAL A 50 10.72 16.26 -11.47
C VAL A 50 11.95 16.61 -12.30
N HIS A 51 13.13 16.67 -11.68
CA HIS A 51 14.38 16.91 -12.39
C HIS A 51 15.37 15.77 -12.18
N LYS A 52 16.07 15.41 -13.28
CA LYS A 52 17.22 14.50 -13.23
C LYS A 52 18.46 15.32 -12.84
N GLY A 53 18.69 15.46 -11.54
CA GLY A 53 19.83 16.19 -10.99
C GLY A 53 19.47 17.55 -10.38
N SER A 54 20.20 17.93 -9.34
CA SER A 54 20.05 19.21 -8.65
C SER A 54 20.99 20.25 -9.28
N THR A 55 20.44 21.32 -9.82
CA THR A 55 21.21 22.52 -10.19
C THR A 55 20.71 23.68 -9.33
N LYS A 56 21.60 24.59 -8.93
CA LYS A 56 21.27 25.74 -8.07
C LYS A 56 20.15 26.63 -8.64
N GLU A 57 19.86 26.53 -9.94
CA GLU A 57 18.96 27.40 -10.67
C GLU A 57 17.58 26.79 -10.97
N ARG A 58 17.36 25.48 -10.74
CA ARG A 58 16.07 24.81 -11.01
C ARG A 58 15.57 24.02 -9.80
N HIS A 59 14.44 24.44 -9.23
CA HIS A 59 13.78 23.79 -8.10
C HIS A 59 12.97 22.57 -8.59
N GLY A 60 13.60 21.40 -8.68
CA GLY A 60 12.92 20.13 -8.98
C GLY A 60 13.18 19.10 -7.90
N TYR A 61 12.20 18.24 -7.65
CA TYR A 61 12.35 17.15 -6.70
C TYR A 61 13.29 16.09 -7.27
N CYS A 62 14.31 15.76 -6.49
CA CYS A 62 15.41 14.89 -6.94
C CYS A 62 15.37 13.51 -6.28
N THR A 63 14.59 13.34 -5.20
CA THR A 63 14.50 12.07 -4.46
C THR A 63 13.08 11.54 -4.38
N LEU A 64 12.96 10.21 -4.26
CA LEU A 64 11.67 9.53 -4.05
C LEU A 64 10.95 10.07 -2.81
N GLY A 65 11.68 10.32 -1.72
CA GLY A 65 11.09 10.79 -0.46
C GLY A 65 10.49 12.19 -0.55
N GLU A 66 11.11 13.09 -1.32
CA GLU A 66 10.57 14.43 -1.56
C GLU A 66 9.28 14.39 -2.39
N ALA A 67 9.34 13.69 -3.54
CA ALA A 67 8.18 13.53 -4.42
C ALA A 67 7.01 12.84 -3.69
N PHE A 68 7.31 11.81 -2.89
CA PHE A 68 6.32 11.08 -2.10
C PHE A 68 5.64 11.93 -1.01
N ASN A 69 6.35 12.93 -0.46
CA ASN A 69 5.77 13.83 0.54
C ASN A 69 4.91 14.95 -0.03
N ARG A 70 5.16 15.34 -1.28
CA ARG A 70 4.51 16.50 -1.92
C ARG A 70 3.30 16.12 -2.74
N LEU A 71 3.35 14.97 -3.41
CA LEU A 71 2.19 14.42 -4.10
C LEU A 71 1.13 13.95 -3.11
N ASP A 72 -0.12 14.29 -3.40
CA ASP A 72 -1.24 13.96 -2.54
C ASP A 72 -1.70 12.50 -2.70
N PHE A 73 -0.89 11.56 -2.19
CA PHE A 73 -1.27 10.16 -2.07
C PHE A 73 -2.37 9.95 -1.03
N SER A 74 -2.50 10.86 -0.05
CA SER A 74 -3.48 10.74 1.03
C SER A 74 -4.91 10.99 0.58
N SER A 75 -5.15 11.86 -0.39
CA SER A 75 -6.48 11.99 -1.00
C SER A 75 -6.68 10.99 -2.14
N ALA A 76 -5.59 10.58 -2.80
CA ALA A 76 -5.66 9.58 -3.88
C ALA A 76 -6.20 8.22 -3.42
N ILE A 77 -5.98 7.82 -2.15
CA ILE A 77 -6.57 6.59 -1.61
C ILE A 77 -8.10 6.66 -1.50
N LEU A 78 -8.72 7.84 -1.51
CA LEU A 78 -10.17 7.98 -1.47
C LEU A 78 -10.80 7.68 -2.84
N ASP A 79 -10.07 7.88 -3.93
CA ASP A 79 -10.51 7.54 -5.29
C ASP A 79 -10.25 6.04 -5.58
N SER A 80 -11.31 5.28 -5.85
CA SER A 80 -11.24 3.85 -6.14
C SER A 80 -10.37 3.51 -7.35
N ARG A 81 -10.24 4.42 -8.31
CA ARG A 81 -9.41 4.25 -9.52
C ARG A 81 -7.92 4.33 -9.22
N ARG A 82 -7.54 5.10 -8.20
CA ARG A 82 -6.16 5.36 -7.77
C ARG A 82 -5.73 4.46 -6.61
N PHE A 83 -6.68 3.96 -5.81
CA PHE A 83 -6.41 3.16 -4.61
C PHE A 83 -5.41 2.02 -4.85
N ASN A 84 -5.66 1.15 -5.83
CA ASN A 84 -4.78 0.00 -6.12
C ASN A 84 -3.36 0.43 -6.54
N TYR A 85 -3.23 1.59 -7.19
CA TYR A 85 -1.94 2.16 -7.56
C TYR A 85 -1.15 2.54 -6.30
N VAL A 86 -1.79 3.27 -5.38
CA VAL A 86 -1.15 3.72 -4.13
C VAL A 86 -0.74 2.53 -3.27
N VAL A 87 -1.62 1.53 -3.12
CA VAL A 87 -1.30 0.33 -2.34
C VAL A 87 -0.12 -0.42 -2.93
N ARG A 88 -0.07 -0.59 -4.26
CA ARG A 88 1.08 -1.22 -4.90
C ARG A 88 2.37 -0.42 -4.68
N LEU A 89 2.30 0.91 -4.78
CA LEU A 89 3.44 1.77 -4.50
C LEU A 89 3.96 1.59 -3.07
N LEU A 90 3.06 1.57 -2.08
CA LEU A 90 3.43 1.33 -0.68
C LEU A 90 4.08 -0.05 -0.51
N GLU A 91 3.55 -1.09 -1.14
CA GLU A 91 4.13 -2.44 -1.11
C GLU A 91 5.56 -2.47 -1.69
N LEU A 92 5.81 -1.79 -2.81
CA LEU A 92 7.13 -1.70 -3.42
C LEU A 92 8.13 -0.93 -2.54
N ILE A 93 7.67 0.15 -1.90
CA ILE A 93 8.46 0.92 -0.93
C ILE A 93 8.82 0.03 0.26
N ALA A 94 7.85 -0.71 0.82
CA ALA A 94 8.07 -1.62 1.94
C ALA A 94 9.14 -2.67 1.64
N LYS A 95 9.13 -3.23 0.43
CA LYS A 95 10.07 -4.29 0.02
C LYS A 95 11.51 -3.82 -0.12
N SER A 96 11.74 -2.58 -0.57
CA SER A 96 13.07 -2.21 -1.06
C SER A 96 13.51 -0.76 -0.85
N GLN A 97 12.61 0.18 -0.54
CA GLN A 97 12.95 1.61 -0.49
C GLN A 97 12.81 2.21 0.90
N LEU A 98 12.19 1.54 1.87
CA LEU A 98 11.83 2.13 3.16
C LEU A 98 13.03 2.75 3.91
N THR A 99 14.21 2.12 3.84
CA THR A 99 15.45 2.61 4.47
C THR A 99 16.11 3.76 3.71
N SER A 100 15.83 3.91 2.41
CA SER A 100 16.32 5.02 1.59
C SER A 100 15.52 6.32 1.79
N LEU A 101 14.32 6.21 2.38
CA LEU A 101 13.46 7.35 2.65
C LEU A 101 13.95 8.16 3.85
N SER A 102 13.82 9.48 3.76
CA SER A 102 14.03 10.39 4.89
C SER A 102 13.03 10.11 6.03
N GLY A 103 13.35 10.53 7.25
CA GLY A 103 12.47 10.30 8.40
C GLY A 103 11.07 10.90 8.24
N ILE A 104 10.96 12.04 7.56
CA ILE A 104 9.68 12.67 7.22
C ILE A 104 8.90 11.83 6.18
N ALA A 105 9.57 11.28 5.17
CA ALA A 105 8.95 10.38 4.20
C ALA A 105 8.52 9.04 4.81
N GLN A 106 9.32 8.46 5.71
CA GLN A 106 8.93 7.26 6.46
C GLN A 106 7.71 7.52 7.36
N LYS A 107 7.64 8.70 7.99
CA LYS A 107 6.46 9.12 8.77
C LYS A 107 5.23 9.26 7.88
N ASN A 108 5.37 9.92 6.72
CA ASN A 108 4.27 10.06 5.77
C ASN A 108 3.80 8.70 5.23
N TYR A 109 4.73 7.79 4.95
CA TYR A 109 4.43 6.40 4.55
C TYR A 109 3.53 5.71 5.58
N MET A 110 3.89 5.77 6.87
CA MET A 110 3.08 5.16 7.94
C MET A 110 1.72 5.83 8.08
N ASN A 111 1.63 7.16 7.93
CA ASN A 111 0.36 7.89 7.96
C ASN A 111 -0.57 7.50 6.79
N ILE A 112 -0.04 7.39 5.57
CA ILE A 112 -0.83 6.98 4.39
C ILE A 112 -1.27 5.53 4.58
N LEU A 113 -0.39 4.66 5.07
CA LEU A 113 -0.71 3.27 5.36
C LEU A 113 -1.83 3.14 6.41
N GLU A 114 -1.78 3.91 7.50
CA GLU A 114 -2.84 3.96 8.51
C GLU A 114 -4.18 4.34 7.88
N LYS A 115 -4.21 5.38 7.03
CA LYS A 115 -5.43 5.79 6.32
C LYS A 115 -5.95 4.72 5.36
N VAL A 116 -5.06 4.00 4.68
CA VAL A 116 -5.44 2.86 3.83
C VAL A 116 -6.09 1.76 4.65
N VAL A 117 -5.54 1.43 5.82
CA VAL A 117 -6.11 0.43 6.73
C VAL A 117 -7.48 0.88 7.23
N GLN A 118 -7.61 2.13 7.70
CA GLN A 118 -8.88 2.70 8.15
C GLN A 118 -9.96 2.63 7.06
N LYS A 119 -9.64 3.09 5.84
CA LYS A 119 -10.56 3.01 4.70
C LYS A 119 -11.01 1.58 4.41
N VAL A 120 -10.12 0.59 4.48
CA VAL A 120 -10.47 -0.82 4.22
C VAL A 120 -11.28 -1.43 5.36
N LEU A 121 -11.08 -0.99 6.60
CA LEU A 121 -11.93 -1.37 7.73
C LEU A 121 -13.35 -0.82 7.58
N GLU A 122 -13.49 0.39 7.04
CA GLU A 122 -14.78 1.05 6.78
C GLU A 122 -15.50 0.44 5.56
N ASP A 123 -14.85 0.40 4.40
CA ASP A 123 -15.47 -0.02 3.13
C ASP A 123 -15.52 -1.55 2.96
N GLN A 124 -14.72 -2.29 3.74
CA GLN A 124 -14.57 -3.76 3.66
C GLN A 124 -14.19 -4.29 2.28
N GLN A 125 -13.54 -3.46 1.46
CA GLN A 125 -13.03 -3.80 0.12
C GLN A 125 -11.53 -4.05 0.15
N ASN A 126 -11.01 -4.87 -0.77
CA ASN A 126 -9.57 -5.09 -0.96
C ASN A 126 -8.82 -5.59 0.31
N ILE A 127 -9.52 -6.25 1.26
CA ILE A 127 -8.97 -6.71 2.54
C ILE A 127 -7.69 -7.53 2.35
N ARG A 128 -7.73 -8.45 1.38
CA ARG A 128 -6.61 -9.33 1.05
C ARG A 128 -5.35 -8.55 0.64
N LEU A 129 -5.52 -7.52 -0.18
CA LEU A 129 -4.43 -6.69 -0.70
C LEU A 129 -3.67 -6.04 0.46
N ILE A 130 -4.41 -5.50 1.44
CA ILE A 130 -3.80 -4.83 2.60
C ILE A 130 -3.16 -5.84 3.56
N ARG A 131 -3.77 -7.02 3.77
CA ARG A 131 -3.14 -8.11 4.53
C ARG A 131 -1.78 -8.51 3.93
N GLU A 132 -1.71 -8.67 2.61
CA GLU A 132 -0.47 -9.01 1.88
C GLU A 132 0.57 -7.88 2.00
N LEU A 133 0.15 -6.62 1.93
CA LEU A 133 1.04 -5.47 2.13
C LEU A 133 1.59 -5.41 3.56
N LEU A 134 0.75 -5.53 4.58
CA LEU A 134 1.19 -5.47 5.98
C LEU A 134 2.12 -6.63 6.31
N GLN A 135 1.83 -7.83 5.80
CA GLN A 135 2.72 -8.98 5.93
C GLN A 135 4.08 -8.72 5.28
N THR A 136 4.07 -8.16 4.06
CA THR A 136 5.30 -7.79 3.34
C THR A 136 6.12 -6.78 4.13
N LEU A 137 5.47 -5.74 4.67
CA LEU A 137 6.11 -4.71 5.49
C LEU A 137 6.72 -5.32 6.75
N TYR A 138 5.95 -6.12 7.50
CA TYR A 138 6.40 -6.78 8.72
C TYR A 138 7.62 -7.68 8.45
N THR A 139 7.54 -8.56 7.45
CA THR A 139 8.66 -9.44 7.08
C THR A 139 9.89 -8.65 6.66
N SER A 140 9.72 -7.59 5.86
CA SER A 140 10.83 -6.74 5.42
C SER A 140 11.53 -6.06 6.60
N LEU A 141 10.76 -5.54 7.57
CA LEU A 141 11.29 -4.93 8.79
C LEU A 141 12.03 -5.95 9.66
N CYS A 142 11.47 -7.15 9.86
CA CYS A 142 12.12 -8.22 10.61
C CYS A 142 13.45 -8.64 9.97
N THR A 143 13.48 -8.82 8.65
CA THR A 143 14.73 -9.15 7.93
C THR A 143 15.77 -8.05 8.05
N LEU A 144 15.36 -6.78 7.99
CA LEU A 144 16.26 -5.64 8.17
C LEU A 144 16.87 -5.61 9.57
N VAL A 145 16.05 -5.81 10.62
CA VAL A 145 16.54 -5.84 12.01
C VAL A 145 17.49 -7.03 12.23
N GLN A 146 17.16 -8.22 11.72
CA GLN A 146 18.02 -9.40 11.82
C GLN A 146 19.38 -9.19 11.14
N ARG A 147 19.43 -8.51 9.99
CA ARG A 147 20.68 -8.26 9.25
C ARG A 147 21.54 -7.15 9.86
N VAL A 148 20.92 -6.08 10.35
CA VAL A 148 21.62 -4.86 10.79
C VAL A 148 21.85 -4.85 12.31
N GLY A 149 21.11 -5.66 13.07
CA GLY A 149 21.24 -5.80 14.53
C GLY A 149 20.69 -4.61 15.34
N LYS A 150 20.01 -3.65 14.70
CA LYS A 150 19.45 -2.44 15.34
C LYS A 150 18.22 -1.94 14.58
N SER A 151 17.50 -0.99 15.18
CA SER A 151 16.35 -0.32 14.55
C SER A 151 16.81 0.40 13.27
N VAL A 152 16.30 -0.05 12.11
CA VAL A 152 16.76 0.43 10.79
C VAL A 152 15.97 1.65 10.30
N LEU A 153 14.82 1.94 10.91
CA LEU A 153 13.99 3.10 10.58
C LEU A 153 14.40 4.34 11.35
N VAL A 154 14.17 5.52 10.77
CA VAL A 154 14.48 6.80 11.40
C VAL A 154 13.54 7.04 12.59
N GLY A 155 14.14 7.29 13.76
CA GLY A 155 13.44 7.55 15.01
C GLY A 155 14.19 6.95 16.21
N ASN A 156 13.65 7.18 17.42
CA ASN A 156 14.11 6.48 18.61
C ASN A 156 13.46 5.08 18.70
N ILE A 157 13.97 4.25 19.62
CA ILE A 157 13.48 2.87 19.79
C ILE A 157 11.99 2.80 20.11
N ASN A 158 11.46 3.73 20.91
CA ASN A 158 10.04 3.77 21.26
C ASN A 158 9.15 4.01 20.03
N MET A 159 9.59 4.89 19.11
CA MET A 159 8.88 5.13 17.85
C MET A 159 8.90 3.87 16.97
N TRP A 160 10.00 3.12 16.97
CA TRP A 160 10.10 1.86 16.25
C TRP A 160 9.15 0.80 16.84
N VAL A 161 9.16 0.63 18.17
CA VAL A 161 8.25 -0.30 18.88
C VAL A 161 6.79 0.04 18.58
N HIS A 162 6.39 1.31 18.73
CA HIS A 162 5.03 1.76 18.44
C HIS A 162 4.61 1.46 17.00
N ARG A 163 5.49 1.65 16.01
CA ARG A 163 5.20 1.33 14.61
C ARG A 163 5.00 -0.17 14.40
N MET A 164 5.81 -1.02 15.04
CA MET A 164 5.65 -2.48 14.97
C MET A 164 4.34 -2.92 15.62
N GLU A 165 4.01 -2.38 16.79
CA GLU A 165 2.74 -2.62 17.48
C GLU A 165 1.54 -2.19 16.61
N SER A 166 1.63 -1.04 15.96
CA SER A 166 0.58 -0.54 15.05
C SER A 166 0.36 -1.50 13.88
N ILE A 167 1.43 -1.99 13.25
CA ILE A 167 1.35 -2.95 12.14
C ILE A 167 0.67 -4.24 12.60
N LEU A 168 1.07 -4.80 13.74
CA LEU A 168 0.48 -6.01 14.30
C LEU A 168 -1.00 -5.79 14.66
N HIS A 169 -1.33 -4.64 15.26
CA HIS A 169 -2.70 -4.26 15.56
C HIS A 169 -3.56 -4.18 14.30
N TRP A 170 -3.08 -3.53 13.24
CA TRP A 170 -3.78 -3.47 11.95
C TRP A 170 -3.97 -4.85 11.33
N GLN A 171 -2.96 -5.73 11.41
CA GLN A 171 -3.11 -7.12 10.94
C GLN A 171 -4.21 -7.86 11.72
N GLN A 172 -4.27 -7.68 13.05
CA GLN A 172 -5.30 -8.27 13.89
C GLN A 172 -6.70 -7.74 13.53
N GLN A 173 -6.85 -6.43 13.37
CA GLN A 173 -8.11 -5.81 12.95
C GLN A 173 -8.58 -6.37 11.60
N LEU A 174 -7.71 -6.40 10.60
CA LEU A 174 -8.04 -6.94 9.28
C LEU A 174 -8.38 -8.43 9.32
N ASN A 175 -7.72 -9.22 10.17
CA ASN A 175 -8.00 -10.65 10.34
C ASN A 175 -9.38 -10.92 10.94
N ASN A 176 -9.85 -10.03 11.80
CA ASN A 176 -11.11 -10.15 12.52
C ASN A 176 -12.30 -9.46 11.81
N ILE A 177 -12.11 -8.87 10.63
CA ILE A 177 -13.21 -8.28 9.86
C ILE A 177 -14.28 -9.32 9.59
N GLN A 178 -15.50 -8.99 9.97
CA GLN A 178 -16.71 -9.68 9.52
C GLN A 178 -17.36 -8.83 8.42
N ILE A 179 -17.47 -9.40 7.22
CA ILE A 179 -18.08 -8.70 6.09
C ILE A 179 -19.55 -8.47 6.40
N THR A 180 -19.92 -7.20 6.52
CA THR A 180 -21.29 -6.77 6.77
C THR A 180 -22.08 -6.96 5.48
N ARG A 181 -23.08 -7.83 5.51
CA ARG A 181 -23.99 -7.96 4.36
C ARG A 181 -24.83 -6.67 4.26
N PRO A 182 -24.80 -5.96 3.12
CA PRO A 182 -25.70 -4.83 2.94
C PRO A 182 -27.14 -5.33 3.03
N ALA A 183 -28.03 -4.52 3.62
CA ALA A 183 -29.47 -4.81 3.70
C ALA A 183 -30.17 -4.64 2.33
N PHE A 184 -29.60 -5.24 1.30
CA PHE A 184 -30.08 -5.14 -0.06
C PHE A 184 -31.14 -6.22 -0.32
N LYS A 185 -32.33 -5.79 -0.73
CA LYS A 185 -33.47 -6.67 -1.05
C LYS A 185 -33.71 -6.83 -2.56
N GLY A 186 -32.76 -6.37 -3.39
CA GLY A 186 -32.87 -6.47 -4.85
C GLY A 186 -32.21 -7.72 -5.43
N THR A 187 -32.12 -7.76 -6.76
CA THR A 187 -31.49 -8.84 -7.53
C THR A 187 -30.04 -9.07 -7.10
N THR A 188 -29.73 -10.33 -6.82
CA THR A 188 -28.40 -10.81 -6.43
C THR A 188 -27.66 -11.42 -7.63
N LEU A 189 -26.36 -11.70 -7.46
CA LEU A 189 -25.56 -12.32 -8.52
C LEU A 189 -26.13 -13.67 -8.97
N THR A 190 -26.66 -14.47 -8.03
CA THR A 190 -27.24 -15.79 -8.30
C THR A 190 -28.58 -15.73 -9.03
N ASP A 191 -29.26 -14.57 -9.02
CA ASP A 191 -30.51 -14.37 -9.74
C ASP A 191 -30.29 -14.07 -11.24
N LEU A 192 -29.04 -13.76 -11.63
CA LEU A 192 -28.70 -13.51 -13.03
C LEU A 192 -28.61 -14.82 -13.84
N PRO A 193 -28.94 -14.82 -15.13
CA PRO A 193 -28.67 -15.97 -16.01
C PRO A 193 -27.20 -16.43 -15.95
N LEU A 194 -26.96 -17.74 -16.03
CA LEU A 194 -25.62 -18.33 -15.92
C LEU A 194 -24.60 -17.73 -16.91
N CYS A 195 -25.04 -17.37 -18.11
CA CYS A 195 -24.18 -16.72 -19.11
C CYS A 195 -23.70 -15.33 -18.64
N LEU A 196 -24.54 -14.57 -17.92
CA LEU A 196 -24.15 -13.28 -17.34
C LEU A 196 -23.25 -13.46 -16.12
N GLN A 197 -23.55 -14.43 -15.26
CA GLN A 197 -22.66 -14.80 -14.14
C GLN A 197 -21.26 -15.15 -14.65
N LEU A 198 -21.16 -16.02 -15.66
CA LEU A 198 -19.88 -16.39 -16.27
C LEU A 198 -19.17 -15.18 -16.92
N ASN A 199 -19.92 -14.30 -17.60
CA ASN A 199 -19.35 -13.08 -18.16
C ASN A 199 -18.74 -12.16 -17.09
N ILE A 200 -19.41 -12.02 -15.93
CA ILE A 200 -18.88 -11.27 -14.78
C ILE A 200 -17.60 -11.95 -14.25
N MET A 201 -17.62 -13.27 -14.07
CA MET A 201 -16.46 -14.04 -13.61
C MET A 201 -15.26 -13.87 -14.55
N GLN A 202 -15.50 -13.84 -15.87
CA GLN A 202 -14.45 -13.60 -16.87
C GLN A 202 -13.80 -12.20 -16.81
N ARG A 203 -14.38 -11.26 -16.05
CA ARG A 203 -13.79 -9.93 -15.83
C ARG A 203 -12.91 -9.87 -14.57
N LEU A 204 -12.93 -10.89 -13.73
CA LEU A 204 -12.05 -10.97 -12.56
C LEU A 204 -10.61 -11.22 -13.01
N SER A 205 -9.70 -10.43 -12.44
CA SER A 205 -8.26 -10.46 -12.76
C SER A 205 -7.42 -11.23 -11.75
N ASP A 206 -8.02 -11.87 -10.75
CA ASP A 206 -7.31 -12.73 -9.81
C ASP A 206 -8.05 -14.06 -9.66
N GLY A 207 -7.36 -15.15 -10.01
CA GLY A 207 -7.92 -16.49 -9.87
C GLY A 207 -8.25 -16.87 -8.42
N ARG A 208 -7.72 -16.15 -7.43
CA ARG A 208 -8.07 -16.38 -6.03
C ARG A 208 -9.47 -15.86 -5.71
N ASP A 209 -9.88 -14.79 -6.37
CA ASP A 209 -11.24 -14.25 -6.26
C ASP A 209 -12.24 -15.20 -6.94
N LEU A 210 -11.86 -15.83 -8.06
CA LEU A 210 -12.65 -16.89 -8.69
C LEU A 210 -12.87 -18.11 -7.77
N VAL A 211 -11.81 -18.55 -7.09
CA VAL A 211 -11.91 -19.66 -6.14
C VAL A 211 -12.82 -19.30 -4.97
N SER A 212 -12.64 -18.10 -4.39
CA SER A 212 -13.51 -17.64 -3.30
C SER A 212 -14.96 -17.48 -3.74
N LEU A 213 -15.22 -17.00 -4.96
CA LEU A 213 -16.57 -16.89 -5.51
C LEU A 213 -17.23 -18.27 -5.69
N GLY A 214 -16.49 -19.25 -6.18
CA GLY A 214 -16.98 -20.63 -6.31
C GLY A 214 -17.32 -21.31 -4.98
N GLN A 215 -16.78 -20.83 -3.86
CA GLN A 215 -17.10 -21.34 -2.52
C GLN A 215 -18.41 -20.77 -1.95
N VAL A 216 -19.02 -19.78 -2.61
CA VAL A 216 -20.22 -19.11 -2.09
C VAL A 216 -21.50 -19.90 -2.36
N ALA A 217 -21.62 -20.51 -3.54
CA ALA A 217 -22.80 -21.26 -3.96
C ALA A 217 -22.46 -22.37 -4.97
N PRO A 218 -23.22 -23.49 -5.01
CA PRO A 218 -22.97 -24.60 -5.93
C PRO A 218 -22.95 -24.20 -7.40
N ASP A 219 -23.87 -23.35 -7.85
CA ASP A 219 -23.93 -22.92 -9.26
C ASP A 219 -22.68 -22.11 -9.65
N LEU A 220 -22.23 -21.22 -8.75
CA LEU A 220 -20.99 -20.46 -8.92
C LEU A 220 -19.76 -21.38 -8.89
N GLN A 221 -19.80 -22.46 -8.10
CA GLN A 221 -18.74 -23.46 -8.07
C GLN A 221 -18.57 -24.09 -9.46
N VAL A 222 -19.67 -24.53 -10.08
CA VAL A 222 -19.66 -25.13 -11.42
C VAL A 222 -19.07 -24.17 -12.44
N LEU A 223 -19.50 -22.90 -12.43
CA LEU A 223 -18.96 -21.87 -13.33
C LEU A 223 -17.47 -21.56 -13.06
N SER A 224 -17.05 -21.59 -11.79
CA SER A 224 -15.66 -21.31 -11.39
C SER A 224 -14.67 -22.38 -11.85
N GLU A 225 -15.14 -23.60 -12.13
CA GLU A 225 -14.34 -24.69 -12.66
C GLU A 225 -14.31 -24.73 -14.20
N ASP A 226 -14.95 -23.76 -14.87
CA ASP A 226 -14.95 -23.70 -16.34
C ASP A 226 -13.52 -23.58 -16.92
N ARG A 227 -13.20 -24.47 -17.86
CA ARG A 227 -11.86 -24.56 -18.44
C ARG A 227 -11.48 -23.30 -19.23
N LEU A 228 -12.44 -22.71 -19.95
CA LEU A 228 -12.19 -21.55 -20.82
C LEU A 228 -12.00 -20.27 -20.01
N LEU A 229 -12.68 -20.15 -18.86
CA LEU A 229 -12.47 -19.10 -17.87
C LEU A 229 -11.00 -19.06 -17.42
N TRP A 230 -10.45 -20.19 -16.97
CA TRP A 230 -9.05 -20.27 -16.53
C TRP A 230 -8.04 -20.08 -17.67
N LYS A 231 -8.37 -20.57 -18.87
CA LYS A 231 -7.55 -20.32 -20.07
C LYS A 231 -7.47 -18.82 -20.37
N LYS A 232 -8.61 -18.13 -20.38
CA LYS A 232 -8.69 -16.68 -20.62
C LYS A 232 -7.91 -15.91 -19.55
N LEU A 233 -8.03 -16.31 -18.28
CA LEU A 233 -7.27 -15.70 -17.19
C LEU A 233 -5.76 -15.92 -17.34
N CYS A 234 -5.32 -17.12 -17.72
CA CYS A 234 -3.91 -17.37 -18.03
C CYS A 234 -3.40 -16.46 -19.17
N GLN A 235 -4.15 -16.39 -20.27
CA GLN A 235 -3.79 -15.58 -21.44
C GLN A 235 -3.82 -14.07 -21.15
N TYR A 236 -4.63 -13.63 -20.19
CA TYR A 236 -4.67 -12.25 -19.75
C TYR A 236 -3.39 -11.82 -19.01
N HIS A 237 -2.79 -12.70 -18.19
CA HIS A 237 -1.59 -12.38 -17.41
C HIS A 237 -0.28 -12.80 -18.06
N PHE A 238 -0.27 -13.85 -18.88
CA PHE A 238 0.93 -14.51 -19.34
C PHE A 238 0.99 -14.61 -20.86
N THR A 239 2.17 -14.44 -21.40
CA THR A 239 2.45 -14.67 -22.83
C THR A 239 2.41 -16.16 -23.18
N ASP A 240 2.13 -16.49 -24.43
CA ASP A 240 2.15 -17.89 -24.90
C ASP A 240 3.52 -18.57 -24.66
N ARG A 241 4.61 -17.80 -24.70
CA ARG A 241 5.95 -18.30 -24.36
C ARG A 241 6.05 -18.71 -22.89
N GLN A 242 5.49 -17.93 -21.96
CA GLN A 242 5.49 -18.27 -20.53
C GLN A 242 4.60 -19.48 -20.24
N ILE A 243 3.43 -19.55 -20.89
CA ILE A 243 2.47 -20.65 -20.75
C ILE A 243 3.08 -21.97 -21.23
N ARG A 244 3.68 -21.99 -22.43
CA ARG A 244 4.31 -23.19 -23.00
C ARG A 244 5.44 -23.78 -22.16
N LYS A 245 6.10 -22.98 -21.32
CA LYS A 245 7.18 -23.45 -20.42
C LYS A 245 6.69 -24.26 -19.22
N ARG A 246 5.38 -24.25 -18.92
CA ARG A 246 4.79 -24.82 -17.70
C ARG A 246 3.43 -25.46 -17.99
N LEU A 247 3.38 -26.36 -18.97
CA LEU A 247 2.17 -27.13 -19.27
C LEU A 247 1.92 -28.15 -18.16
N ILE A 248 0.67 -28.26 -17.71
CA ILE A 248 0.23 -29.26 -16.74
C ILE A 248 -0.99 -29.95 -17.35
N LEU A 249 -0.96 -31.28 -17.39
CA LEU A 249 -2.08 -32.09 -17.86
C LEU A 249 -2.93 -32.55 -16.68
N SER A 250 -4.23 -32.58 -16.91
CA SER A 250 -5.23 -33.25 -16.07
C SER A 250 -5.19 -34.75 -16.29
N ASP A 251 -5.85 -35.50 -15.41
CA ASP A 251 -5.97 -36.96 -15.50
C ASP A 251 -6.66 -37.42 -16.80
N LYS A 252 -7.42 -36.54 -17.44
CA LYS A 252 -8.09 -36.76 -18.73
C LYS A 252 -7.21 -36.40 -19.95
N GLY A 253 -5.92 -36.12 -19.75
CA GLY A 253 -4.99 -35.73 -20.82
C GLY A 253 -5.17 -34.31 -21.38
N GLN A 254 -6.09 -33.51 -20.83
CA GLN A 254 -6.30 -32.11 -21.22
C GLN A 254 -5.48 -31.14 -20.37
N LEU A 255 -5.18 -29.94 -20.87
CA LEU A 255 -4.48 -28.91 -20.08
C LEU A 255 -5.29 -28.46 -18.86
N ASP A 256 -4.66 -28.49 -17.69
CA ASP A 256 -5.22 -28.03 -16.42
C ASP A 256 -4.89 -26.54 -16.21
N TRP A 257 -5.70 -25.68 -16.83
CA TRP A 257 -5.49 -24.24 -16.82
C TRP A 257 -5.51 -23.63 -15.41
N LYS A 258 -6.29 -24.20 -14.49
CA LYS A 258 -6.37 -23.73 -13.10
C LYS A 258 -5.07 -23.99 -12.35
N LYS A 259 -4.54 -25.22 -12.40
CA LYS A 259 -3.22 -25.53 -11.82
C LYS A 259 -2.10 -24.74 -12.50
N MET A 260 -2.17 -24.60 -13.83
CA MET A 260 -1.21 -23.79 -14.59
C MET A 260 -1.21 -22.34 -14.13
N TYR A 261 -2.37 -21.70 -13.96
CA TYR A 261 -2.47 -20.31 -13.47
C TYR A 261 -1.72 -20.13 -12.14
N PHE A 262 -2.01 -20.97 -11.14
CA PHE A 262 -1.37 -20.88 -9.82
C PHE A 262 0.14 -21.22 -9.84
N LYS A 263 0.59 -22.03 -10.80
CA LYS A 263 2.03 -22.26 -11.00
C LYS A 263 2.71 -21.06 -11.66
N LEU A 264 2.09 -20.49 -12.70
CA LEU A 264 2.63 -19.36 -13.46
C LEU A 264 2.70 -18.08 -12.60
N ILE A 265 1.69 -17.82 -11.77
CA ILE A 265 1.64 -16.62 -10.91
C ILE A 265 2.75 -16.59 -9.85
N ARG A 266 3.34 -17.75 -9.52
CA ARG A 266 4.49 -17.86 -8.61
C ARG A 266 5.82 -17.63 -9.33
N CYS A 267 5.86 -17.83 -10.65
CA CYS A 267 7.07 -17.73 -11.46
C CYS A 267 7.21 -16.40 -12.19
N TYR A 268 6.09 -15.73 -12.49
CA TYR A 268 6.05 -14.52 -13.29
C TYR A 268 5.25 -13.44 -12.57
N PRO A 269 5.64 -12.16 -12.72
CA PRO A 269 4.84 -11.05 -12.22
C PRO A 269 3.47 -11.05 -12.90
N ARG A 270 2.44 -10.64 -12.16
CA ARG A 270 1.11 -10.49 -12.73
C ARG A 270 1.08 -9.25 -13.60
N LYS A 271 0.25 -9.28 -14.64
CA LYS A 271 -0.15 -8.05 -15.33
C LYS A 271 -0.80 -7.08 -14.34
N GLU A 272 -0.18 -5.92 -14.15
CA GLU A 272 -0.68 -4.83 -13.33
C GLU A 272 -1.55 -3.90 -14.19
N GLN A 273 -2.73 -3.54 -13.71
CA GLN A 273 -3.59 -2.53 -14.31
C GLN A 273 -4.20 -1.67 -13.21
N TYR A 274 -4.29 -0.38 -13.48
CA TYR A 274 -4.81 0.62 -12.55
C TYR A 274 -5.86 1.46 -13.27
N GLY A 275 -6.90 1.90 -12.55
CA GLY A 275 -7.92 2.76 -13.14
C GLY A 275 -7.33 4.10 -13.55
N ASP A 276 -6.59 4.72 -12.62
CA ASP A 276 -5.80 5.93 -12.86
C ASP A 276 -4.38 5.76 -12.35
N THR A 277 -3.44 6.43 -13.02
CA THR A 277 -2.01 6.41 -12.72
C THR A 277 -1.47 7.82 -12.55
N LEU A 278 -0.25 7.92 -12.01
CA LEU A 278 0.56 9.12 -12.20
C LEU A 278 0.95 9.24 -13.68
N GLN A 279 1.13 10.48 -14.14
CA GLN A 279 1.56 10.83 -15.48
C GLN A 279 2.73 11.79 -15.41
N LEU A 280 3.77 11.51 -16.18
CA LEU A 280 4.90 12.42 -16.38
C LEU A 280 4.74 13.11 -17.73
N CYS A 281 4.67 14.44 -17.71
CA CYS A 281 4.73 15.25 -18.91
C CYS A 281 6.17 15.33 -19.40
N ARG A 282 6.44 14.84 -20.61
CA ARG A 282 7.79 14.87 -21.22
C ARG A 282 8.25 16.26 -21.61
N HIS A 283 7.32 17.21 -21.74
CA HIS A 283 7.61 18.59 -22.14
C HIS A 283 8.08 19.46 -20.95
N CYS A 284 7.30 19.49 -19.88
CA CYS A 284 7.58 20.34 -18.71
C CYS A 284 8.18 19.58 -17.51
N HIS A 285 8.33 18.25 -17.62
CA HIS A 285 8.79 17.38 -16.54
C HIS A 285 7.94 17.44 -15.26
N ILE A 286 6.65 17.77 -15.42
CA ILE A 286 5.69 17.76 -14.33
C ILE A 286 5.13 16.36 -14.16
N LEU A 287 5.06 15.91 -12.90
CA LEU A 287 4.42 14.69 -12.47
C LEU A 287 3.11 15.02 -11.76
N SER A 288 2.00 14.47 -12.25
CA SER A 288 0.67 14.69 -11.69
C SER A 288 -0.19 13.42 -11.79
N TRP A 289 -1.31 13.39 -11.08
CA TRP A 289 -2.32 12.36 -11.33
C TRP A 289 -3.00 12.58 -12.69
N LYS A 290 -3.38 11.49 -13.36
CA LYS A 290 -4.18 11.56 -14.58
C LYS A 290 -5.45 12.41 -14.36
N GLY A 291 -5.71 13.31 -15.32
CA GLY A 291 -6.83 14.25 -15.26
C GLY A 291 -6.58 15.50 -14.40
N THR A 292 -5.36 15.68 -13.87
CA THR A 292 -4.97 16.89 -13.16
C THR A 292 -4.32 17.88 -14.14
N ASP A 293 -4.92 19.07 -14.25
CA ASP A 293 -4.34 20.17 -15.02
C ASP A 293 -3.00 20.62 -14.42
N HIS A 294 -2.05 20.90 -15.30
CA HIS A 294 -0.75 21.45 -14.95
C HIS A 294 -0.34 22.53 -15.97
N PRO A 295 0.49 23.51 -15.58
CA PRO A 295 0.90 24.59 -16.46
C PRO A 295 1.89 24.09 -17.53
N CYS A 296 1.36 23.47 -18.58
CA CYS A 296 2.12 23.04 -19.73
C CYS A 296 1.98 24.05 -20.87
N THR A 297 3.10 24.45 -21.48
CA THR A 297 3.11 25.33 -22.65
C THR A 297 3.10 24.57 -23.98
N ALA A 298 2.97 23.24 -23.96
CA ALA A 298 2.86 22.43 -25.18
C ALA A 298 1.51 22.66 -25.87
N ASN A 299 1.51 22.72 -27.21
CA ASN A 299 0.28 22.88 -28.00
C ASN A 299 -0.73 21.75 -27.79
N ASN A 300 -0.29 20.55 -27.41
CA ASN A 300 -1.15 19.42 -27.06
C ASN A 300 -0.63 18.67 -25.81
N PRO A 301 -0.97 19.13 -24.60
CA PRO A 301 -0.43 18.61 -23.33
C PRO A 301 -0.72 17.12 -23.08
N GLU A 302 -1.86 16.62 -23.56
CA GLU A 302 -2.25 15.22 -23.37
C GLU A 302 -1.33 14.26 -24.12
N THR A 303 -0.90 14.63 -25.33
CA THR A 303 0.00 13.80 -26.14
C THR A 303 1.43 13.74 -25.59
N CYS A 304 1.82 14.72 -24.77
CA CYS A 304 3.15 14.79 -24.16
C CYS A 304 3.26 13.95 -22.86
N SER A 305 2.16 13.41 -22.36
CA SER A 305 2.09 12.78 -21.03
C SER A 305 2.19 11.26 -21.13
N THR A 306 3.04 10.66 -20.29
CA THR A 306 3.18 9.20 -20.21
C THR A 306 2.72 8.70 -18.86
N SER A 307 1.78 7.76 -18.86
CA SER A 307 1.36 7.04 -17.65
C SER A 307 2.52 6.22 -17.09
N LEU A 308 2.70 6.30 -15.78
CA LEU A 308 3.72 5.55 -15.05
C LEU A 308 3.05 4.46 -14.22
N SER A 309 3.63 3.28 -14.21
CA SER A 309 3.40 2.27 -13.18
C SER A 309 4.05 2.67 -11.85
N PRO A 310 3.64 2.07 -10.71
CA PRO A 310 4.26 2.32 -9.42
C PRO A 310 5.77 2.07 -9.40
N GLN A 311 6.24 1.06 -10.15
CA GLN A 311 7.66 0.75 -10.28
C GLN A 311 8.40 1.78 -11.13
N GLU A 312 7.82 2.25 -12.23
CA GLU A 312 8.38 3.32 -13.06
C GLU A 312 8.48 4.63 -12.27
N PHE A 313 7.48 4.96 -11.45
CA PHE A 313 7.55 6.11 -10.54
C PHE A 313 8.74 6.01 -9.58
N ILE A 314 8.98 4.86 -8.95
CA ILE A 314 10.17 4.65 -8.10
C ILE A 314 11.45 4.80 -8.93
N ASN A 315 11.49 4.24 -10.14
CA ASN A 315 12.66 4.27 -11.01
C ASN A 315 13.01 5.69 -11.50
N LEU A 316 12.06 6.64 -11.52
CA LEU A 316 12.35 8.03 -11.85
C LEU A 316 13.38 8.68 -10.90
N PHE A 317 13.52 8.16 -9.68
CA PHE A 317 14.39 8.70 -8.64
C PHE A 317 15.57 7.78 -8.30
N ARG A 318 15.79 6.73 -9.10
CA ARG A 318 16.99 5.89 -9.00
C ARG A 318 18.05 6.50 -9.90
N PHE A 319 18.93 7.31 -9.31
CA PHE A 319 20.09 7.90 -9.95
C PHE A 319 21.37 7.23 -9.46
#